data_AF-A0A7X8WCF2-F1
#
_entry.id   AF-A0A7X8WCF2-F1
#
_cell.length_a   1.000
_cell.length_b   1.000
_cell.length_c   1.000
_cell.angle_alpha   90.00
_cell.angle_beta   90.00
_cell.angle_gamma   90.00
#
_symmetry.space_group_name_H-M   'P 1'
#
loop_
_entity.id
_entity.type
_entity.pdbx_description
1 polymer ?
#
loop_
_entity_poly.entity_id
_entity_poly.type
_entity_poly.pdbx_seq_one_letter_code
_entity_poly.pdbx_strand_id
1 'polypeptide(L)'
;MKNQTVFKRYEIKYLITKQQKNTITDIMCEYMYGDEYGKNTLCNVYFDTDDYLLIRRSIEKPIYKEKLRIRSYGLASPESKVFVEMKKKYKSVVYKRRIAMKEAAAMHYVCNKIQSQKNTQITQELNYFLSLYEDLAPKVFLSYEREAFYAKDDVNFRITFDENILWRDYDLSLCSGIYGTSILPDEKVLME
;
A
#
# COMPACT_ATOMS: atom_id res chain seq x y z
N MET A 1 0.81 -2.51 -29.30
CA MET A 1 1.44 -2.61 -27.98
C MET A 1 1.44 -4.08 -27.56
N LYS A 2 2.61 -4.74 -27.52
CA LYS A 2 2.72 -6.13 -27.05
C LYS A 2 2.47 -6.12 -25.54
N ASN A 3 1.43 -6.83 -25.08
CA ASN A 3 1.19 -7.08 -23.66
C ASN A 3 2.35 -7.90 -23.10
N GLN A 4 3.30 -7.22 -22.47
CA GLN A 4 4.41 -7.86 -21.78
C GLN A 4 3.86 -8.47 -20.49
N THR A 5 3.60 -9.77 -20.50
CA THR A 5 2.91 -10.50 -19.42
C THR A 5 3.80 -10.74 -18.19
N VAL A 6 5.12 -10.52 -18.32
CA VAL A 6 6.10 -10.68 -17.24
C VAL A 6 7.10 -9.52 -17.31
N PHE A 7 7.10 -8.65 -16.30
CA PHE A 7 8.10 -7.58 -16.13
C PHE A 7 8.67 -7.63 -14.71
N LYS A 8 9.96 -7.32 -14.57
CA LYS A 8 10.68 -7.29 -13.30
C LYS A 8 10.87 -5.84 -12.87
N ARG A 9 10.25 -5.42 -11.77
CA ARG A 9 10.41 -4.09 -11.17
C ARG A 9 11.49 -4.14 -10.09
N TYR A 10 12.41 -3.18 -10.13
CA TYR A 10 13.31 -2.88 -9.01
C TYR A 10 12.76 -1.65 -8.27
N GLU A 11 12.78 -1.69 -6.94
CA GLU A 11 12.38 -0.57 -6.07
C GLU A 11 13.59 -0.26 -5.18
N ILE A 12 14.08 0.98 -5.24
CA ILE A 12 15.20 1.46 -4.42
C ILE A 12 14.66 2.59 -3.56
N LYS A 13 15.07 2.66 -2.29
CA LYS A 13 14.52 3.63 -1.33
C LYS A 13 15.61 4.47 -0.72
N TYR A 14 15.34 5.77 -0.60
CA TYR A 14 16.22 6.75 0.00
C TYR A 14 15.47 7.57 1.03
N LEU A 15 16.12 7.83 2.16
CA LEU A 15 15.64 8.80 3.13
C LEU A 15 16.36 10.13 2.85
N ILE A 16 15.65 11.09 2.27
CA ILE A 16 16.21 12.37 1.84
C ILE A 16 15.64 13.52 2.69
N THR A 17 16.25 14.70 2.62
CA THR A 17 15.67 15.92 3.23
C THR A 17 14.68 16.59 2.30
N LYS A 18 13.80 17.44 2.84
CA LYS A 18 12.92 18.31 2.04
C LYS A 18 13.69 19.19 1.05
N GLN A 19 14.85 19.71 1.45
CA GLN A 19 15.72 20.47 0.56
C GLN A 19 16.22 19.62 -0.63
N GLN A 20 16.65 18.38 -0.38
CA GLN A 20 17.05 17.45 -1.44
C GLN A 20 15.87 17.11 -2.37
N LYS A 21 14.66 16.89 -1.82
CA LYS A 21 13.45 16.67 -2.61
C LYS A 21 13.21 17.85 -3.57
N ASN A 22 13.31 19.09 -3.09
CA ASN A 22 13.09 20.27 -3.93
C ASN A 22 14.11 20.32 -5.08
N THR A 23 15.40 20.18 -4.78
CA THR A 23 16.45 20.16 -5.81
C THR A 23 16.25 19.04 -6.84
N ILE A 24 15.83 17.85 -6.40
CA ILE A 24 15.57 16.72 -7.29
C ILE A 24 14.33 17.00 -8.16
N THR A 25 13.25 17.53 -7.57
CA THR A 25 12.01 17.86 -8.29
C THR A 25 12.23 18.90 -9.37
N ASP A 26 13.04 19.94 -9.09
CA ASP A 26 13.37 20.98 -10.05
C ASP A 26 14.05 20.40 -11.30
N ILE A 27 14.99 19.47 -11.11
CA ILE A 27 15.67 18.76 -12.21
C ILE A 27 14.69 17.83 -12.95
N MET A 28 13.82 17.13 -12.21
CA MET A 28 12.87 16.17 -12.77
C MET A 28 11.81 16.80 -13.69
N CYS A 29 11.46 18.08 -13.50
CA CYS A 29 10.44 18.76 -14.32
C CYS A 29 10.71 18.68 -15.84
N GLU A 30 11.99 18.63 -16.24
CA GLU A 30 12.39 18.48 -17.64
C GLU A 30 12.11 17.06 -18.19
N TYR A 31 12.24 16.03 -17.36
CA TYR A 31 12.25 14.62 -17.78
C TYR A 31 11.01 13.82 -17.41
N MET A 32 10.19 14.32 -16.49
CA MET A 32 9.09 13.57 -15.90
C MET A 32 7.79 14.39 -15.91
N TYR A 33 6.67 13.69 -16.02
CA TYR A 33 5.35 14.27 -15.75
C TYR A 33 4.98 13.96 -14.30
N GLY A 34 4.46 14.98 -13.60
CA GLY A 34 3.70 14.72 -12.38
C GLY A 34 2.44 13.93 -12.75
N ASP A 35 2.05 12.97 -11.90
CA ASP A 35 0.76 12.29 -12.04
C ASP A 35 -0.35 13.35 -12.08
N GLU A 36 -1.34 13.21 -12.99
CA GLU A 36 -2.46 14.20 -13.12
C GLU A 36 -3.27 14.33 -11.81
N TYR A 37 -3.12 13.37 -10.91
CA TYR A 37 -3.65 13.37 -9.54
C TYR A 37 -2.59 13.68 -8.47
N GLY A 38 -1.59 14.51 -8.83
CA GLY A 38 -0.20 14.54 -8.35
C GLY A 38 0.11 14.55 -6.86
N LYS A 39 -0.87 14.73 -5.96
CA LYS A 39 -0.72 14.49 -4.52
C LYS A 39 -1.93 13.72 -4.01
N ASN A 40 -1.69 12.53 -3.45
CA ASN A 40 -2.73 11.74 -2.82
C ASN A 40 -2.36 11.40 -1.38
N THR A 41 -3.28 11.58 -0.46
CA THR A 41 -3.18 10.95 0.85
C THR A 41 -3.59 9.49 0.69
N LEU A 42 -2.72 8.55 1.05
CA LEU A 42 -3.04 7.13 1.09
C LEU A 42 -3.26 6.72 2.53
N CYS A 43 -4.39 6.06 2.81
CA CYS A 43 -4.64 5.42 4.10
C CYS A 43 -4.65 3.90 3.93
N ASN A 44 -4.04 3.19 4.86
CA ASN A 44 -3.87 1.75 4.79
C ASN A 44 -4.14 1.15 6.17
N VAL A 45 -4.99 0.13 6.24
CA VAL A 45 -5.11 -0.74 7.40
C VAL A 45 -4.43 -2.06 7.05
N TYR A 46 -3.35 -2.38 7.76
CA TYR A 46 -2.66 -3.65 7.65
C TYR A 46 -3.24 -4.67 8.61
N PHE A 47 -3.35 -5.90 8.11
CA PHE A 47 -3.89 -7.02 8.83
C PHE A 47 -2.77 -7.99 9.19
N ASP A 48 -2.80 -8.50 10.42
CA ASP A 48 -1.88 -9.52 10.92
C ASP A 48 -2.58 -10.38 11.98
N THR A 49 -1.95 -11.48 12.37
CA THR A 49 -2.44 -12.31 13.48
C THR A 49 -2.16 -11.63 14.83
N ASP A 50 -2.79 -12.11 15.90
CA ASP A 50 -2.58 -11.58 17.25
C ASP A 50 -1.13 -11.66 17.73
N ASP A 51 -0.38 -12.66 17.27
CA ASP A 51 1.05 -12.84 17.53
C ASP A 51 1.96 -12.20 16.47
N TYR A 52 1.43 -11.31 15.62
CA TYR A 52 2.18 -10.56 14.61
C TYR A 52 3.01 -11.45 13.67
N LEU A 53 2.45 -12.59 13.26
CA LEU A 53 3.16 -13.62 12.50
C LEU A 53 3.68 -13.11 11.16
N LEU A 54 2.86 -12.36 10.41
CA LEU A 54 3.20 -11.93 9.05
C LEU A 54 4.34 -10.89 9.06
N ILE A 55 4.31 -9.93 9.99
CA ILE A 55 5.38 -8.95 10.11
C ILE A 55 6.69 -9.59 10.63
N ARG A 56 6.63 -10.47 11.63
CA ARG A 56 7.82 -11.19 12.13
C ARG A 56 8.48 -11.97 11.00
N ARG A 57 7.70 -12.77 10.27
CA ARG A 57 8.19 -13.47 9.05
C ARG A 57 8.72 -12.49 8.01
N SER A 58 8.06 -11.36 7.79
CA SER A 58 8.55 -10.38 6.80
C SER A 58 9.94 -9.82 7.14
N ILE A 59 10.24 -9.63 8.44
CA ILE A 59 11.51 -9.10 8.95
C ILE A 59 12.64 -10.12 8.78
N GLU A 60 12.36 -11.42 8.95
CA GLU A 60 13.32 -12.52 8.71
C GLU A 60 13.75 -12.67 7.24
N LYS A 61 13.08 -11.97 6.31
CA LYS A 61 13.34 -12.00 4.86
C LYS A 61 13.36 -13.43 4.27
N PRO A 62 12.34 -14.27 4.54
CA PRO A 62 12.24 -15.60 3.96
C PRO A 62 12.07 -15.53 2.44
N ILE A 63 12.28 -16.68 1.78
CA ILE A 63 12.09 -16.85 0.34
C ILE A 63 10.66 -16.48 -0.08
N TYR A 64 9.67 -16.83 0.75
CA TYR A 64 8.26 -16.50 0.57
C TYR A 64 7.74 -15.65 1.72
N LYS A 65 7.07 -14.55 1.41
CA LYS A 65 6.29 -13.76 2.38
C LYS A 65 5.08 -13.12 1.74
N GLU A 66 4.08 -12.83 2.56
CA GLU A 66 2.85 -12.20 2.13
C GLU A 66 2.31 -11.23 3.16
N LYS A 67 1.48 -10.28 2.69
CA LYS A 67 0.83 -9.25 3.50
C LYS A 67 -0.55 -8.94 2.94
N LEU A 68 -1.49 -8.66 3.83
CA LEU A 68 -2.81 -8.16 3.49
C LEU A 68 -2.98 -6.73 4.02
N ARG A 69 -3.62 -5.88 3.22
CA ARG A 69 -4.06 -4.56 3.66
C ARG A 69 -5.35 -4.15 2.95
N ILE A 70 -6.11 -3.27 3.59
CA ILE A 70 -7.16 -2.50 2.93
C ILE A 70 -6.66 -1.07 2.76
N ARG A 71 -6.80 -0.53 1.57
CA ARG A 71 -6.29 0.80 1.21
C ARG A 71 -7.41 1.70 0.68
N SER A 72 -7.45 2.93 1.14
CA SER A 72 -8.24 4.02 0.55
C SER A 72 -7.32 5.13 -0.01
N TYR A 73 -7.89 5.94 -0.90
CA TYR A 73 -7.32 7.20 -1.34
C TYR A 73 -8.08 8.30 -0.60
N GLY A 74 -7.42 8.95 0.34
CA GLY A 74 -8.03 9.84 1.32
C GLY A 74 -8.77 9.11 2.45
N LEU A 75 -9.41 9.91 3.29
CA LEU A 75 -10.34 9.44 4.32
C LEU A 75 -11.52 8.73 3.65
N ALA A 76 -11.86 7.53 4.14
CA ALA A 76 -12.99 6.77 3.61
C ALA A 76 -14.28 7.10 4.36
N SER A 77 -15.40 6.82 3.71
CA SER A 77 -16.69 6.56 4.36
C SER A 77 -17.09 5.10 4.08
N PRO A 78 -18.11 4.56 4.75
CA PRO A 78 -18.62 3.20 4.49
C PRO A 78 -18.90 2.90 3.01
N GLU A 79 -19.25 3.93 2.23
CA GLU A 79 -19.59 3.85 0.81
C GLU A 79 -18.39 4.10 -0.12
N SER A 80 -17.27 4.60 0.41
CA SER A 80 -16.07 4.88 -0.38
C SER A 80 -15.50 3.62 -1.01
N LYS A 81 -15.00 3.77 -2.24
CA LYS A 81 -14.27 2.69 -2.92
C LYS A 81 -12.90 2.51 -2.28
N VAL A 82 -12.67 1.34 -1.71
CA VAL A 82 -11.38 0.90 -1.17
C VAL A 82 -10.85 -0.31 -1.93
N PHE A 83 -9.58 -0.63 -1.71
CA PHE A 83 -8.92 -1.78 -2.32
C PHE A 83 -8.45 -2.75 -1.25
N VAL A 84 -8.96 -3.98 -1.29
CA VAL A 84 -8.38 -5.10 -0.53
C VAL A 84 -7.18 -5.59 -1.34
N GLU A 85 -5.97 -5.40 -0.82
CA GLU A 85 -4.73 -5.66 -1.52
C GLU A 85 -3.92 -6.77 -0.83
N MET A 86 -3.52 -7.76 -1.61
CA MET A 86 -2.61 -8.82 -1.20
C MET A 86 -1.28 -8.65 -1.92
N LYS A 87 -0.17 -8.63 -1.17
CA LYS A 87 1.19 -8.56 -1.70
C LYS A 87 1.96 -9.81 -1.31
N LYS A 88 2.35 -10.63 -2.28
CA LYS A 88 3.21 -11.80 -2.12
C LYS A 88 4.61 -11.50 -2.65
N LYS A 89 5.65 -12.03 -2.02
CA LYS A 89 7.03 -11.96 -2.50
C LYS A 89 7.61 -13.36 -2.48
N TYR A 90 8.02 -13.87 -3.64
CA TYR A 90 8.65 -15.19 -3.79
C TYR A 90 9.95 -15.05 -4.58
N LYS A 91 11.07 -15.55 -4.05
CA LYS A 91 12.41 -15.45 -4.69
C LYS A 91 12.70 -14.05 -5.24
N SER A 92 12.46 -13.04 -4.40
CA SER A 92 12.60 -11.61 -4.73
C SER A 92 11.60 -11.00 -5.72
N VAL A 93 10.73 -11.79 -6.36
CA VAL A 93 9.67 -11.31 -7.25
C VAL A 93 8.43 -10.96 -6.44
N VAL A 94 7.87 -9.77 -6.69
CA VAL A 94 6.67 -9.28 -6.03
C VAL A 94 5.45 -9.51 -6.91
N TYR A 95 4.39 -10.05 -6.32
CA TYR A 95 3.08 -10.21 -6.93
C TYR A 95 2.07 -9.41 -6.12
N LYS A 96 1.37 -8.48 -6.79
CA LYS A 96 0.31 -7.67 -6.18
C LYS A 96 -1.02 -8.00 -6.82
N ARG A 97 -2.03 -8.25 -5.99
CA ARG A 97 -3.41 -8.51 -6.42
C ARG A 97 -4.34 -7.66 -5.59
N ARG A 98 -5.40 -7.13 -6.20
CA ARG A 98 -6.37 -6.31 -5.49
C ARG A 98 -7.76 -6.43 -6.07
N ILE A 99 -8.76 -6.24 -5.23
CA ILE A 99 -10.16 -6.08 -5.62
C ILE A 99 -10.68 -4.77 -5.04
N ALA A 100 -11.53 -4.09 -5.80
CA ALA A 100 -12.18 -2.87 -5.35
C ALA A 100 -13.57 -3.22 -4.79
N MET A 101 -13.92 -2.63 -3.65
CA MET A 101 -15.24 -2.73 -3.05
C MET A 101 -15.53 -1.51 -2.15
N LYS A 102 -16.76 -1.39 -1.65
CA LYS A 102 -17.10 -0.37 -0.64
C LYS A 102 -16.38 -0.67 0.67
N GLU A 103 -16.01 0.35 1.42
CA GLU A 103 -15.26 0.22 2.68
C GLU A 103 -15.93 -0.74 3.66
N ALA A 104 -17.23 -0.56 3.91
CA ALA A 104 -17.97 -1.41 4.83
C ALA A 104 -18.00 -2.87 4.36
N ALA A 105 -18.14 -3.10 3.05
CA ALA A 105 -18.08 -4.43 2.47
C ALA A 105 -16.68 -5.05 2.58
N ALA A 106 -15.61 -4.25 2.49
CA ALA A 106 -14.22 -4.71 2.66
C ALA A 106 -13.93 -5.16 4.08
N MET A 107 -14.30 -4.33 5.05
CA MET A 107 -14.13 -4.66 6.46
C MET A 107 -14.94 -5.90 6.83
N HIS A 108 -16.19 -5.97 6.38
CA HIS A 108 -17.03 -7.14 6.61
C HIS A 108 -16.49 -8.41 5.93
N TYR A 109 -15.98 -8.30 4.70
CA TYR A 109 -15.38 -9.43 3.99
C TYR A 109 -14.14 -9.98 4.72
N VAL A 110 -13.23 -9.11 5.13
CA VAL A 110 -11.95 -9.51 5.73
C VAL A 110 -12.11 -9.90 7.20
N CYS A 111 -12.81 -9.11 8.00
CA CYS A 111 -12.96 -9.36 9.44
C CYS A 111 -13.98 -10.46 9.75
N ASN A 112 -15.08 -10.56 9.00
CA ASN A 112 -16.14 -11.54 9.28
C ASN A 112 -16.06 -12.77 8.36
N LYS A 113 -15.08 -12.83 7.45
CA LYS A 113 -14.88 -13.93 6.48
C LYS A 113 -16.09 -14.21 5.60
N ILE A 114 -16.94 -13.21 5.37
CA ILE A 114 -18.18 -13.38 4.60
C ILE A 114 -17.86 -13.29 3.11
N GLN A 115 -17.91 -14.45 2.45
CA GLN A 115 -17.47 -14.62 1.07
C GLN A 115 -17.98 -13.52 0.12
N SER A 116 -17.06 -12.99 -0.69
CA SER A 116 -17.41 -12.08 -1.76
C SER A 116 -18.39 -12.75 -2.74
N GLN A 117 -19.44 -12.04 -3.15
CA GLN A 117 -20.41 -12.52 -4.14
C GLN A 117 -19.76 -12.83 -5.51
N LYS A 118 -18.56 -12.29 -5.78
CA LYS A 118 -17.83 -12.51 -7.04
C LYS A 118 -16.80 -13.62 -6.87
N ASN A 119 -17.01 -14.74 -7.56
CA ASN A 119 -16.03 -15.83 -7.64
C ASN A 119 -14.99 -15.54 -8.74
N THR A 120 -13.80 -15.09 -8.35
CA THR A 120 -12.68 -14.74 -9.22
C THR A 120 -11.41 -15.38 -8.67
N GLN A 121 -10.36 -15.51 -9.48
CA GLN A 121 -9.06 -15.99 -8.99
C GLN A 121 -8.56 -15.17 -7.78
N ILE A 122 -8.73 -13.85 -7.78
CA ILE A 122 -8.25 -12.99 -6.69
C ILE A 122 -9.07 -13.23 -5.41
N THR A 123 -10.40 -13.35 -5.50
CA THR A 123 -11.25 -13.64 -4.34
C THR A 123 -11.04 -15.04 -3.79
N GLN A 124 -10.76 -16.04 -4.64
CA GLN A 124 -10.37 -17.38 -4.19
C GLN A 124 -9.05 -17.36 -3.41
N GLU A 125 -8.04 -16.64 -3.90
CA GLU A 125 -6.76 -16.52 -3.19
C GLU A 125 -6.87 -15.73 -1.88
N LEU A 126 -7.73 -14.70 -1.85
CA LEU A 126 -8.03 -13.97 -0.61
C LEU A 126 -8.76 -14.88 0.39
N ASN A 127 -9.76 -15.66 -0.05
CA ASN A 127 -10.44 -16.62 0.81
C ASN A 127 -9.46 -17.65 1.39
N TYR A 128 -8.55 -18.17 0.57
CA TYR A 128 -7.49 -19.07 1.03
C TYR A 128 -6.57 -18.41 2.07
N PHE A 129 -6.15 -17.17 1.83
CA PHE A 129 -5.35 -16.39 2.80
C PHE A 129 -6.08 -16.23 4.13
N LEU A 130 -7.37 -15.87 4.09
CA LEU A 130 -8.20 -15.69 5.30
C LEU A 130 -8.49 -17.00 6.03
N SER A 131 -8.52 -18.15 5.33
CA SER A 131 -8.61 -19.47 5.97
C SER A 131 -7.29 -19.92 6.59
N LEU A 132 -6.15 -19.50 6.03
CA LEU A 132 -4.83 -19.86 6.55
C LEU A 132 -4.48 -19.07 7.83
N TYR A 133 -4.96 -17.83 7.91
CA TYR A 133 -4.76 -16.93 9.05
C TYR A 133 -6.11 -16.66 9.72
N GLU A 134 -6.56 -17.58 10.56
CA GLU A 134 -7.93 -17.51 11.11
C GLU A 134 -8.14 -16.31 12.04
N ASP A 135 -7.13 -15.91 12.80
CA ASP A 135 -7.19 -14.83 13.79
C ASP A 135 -6.69 -13.50 13.20
N LEU A 136 -6.87 -13.31 11.89
CA LEU A 136 -6.42 -12.12 11.20
C LEU A 136 -7.30 -10.92 11.55
N ALA A 137 -6.69 -9.87 12.08
CA ALA A 137 -7.37 -8.65 12.47
C ALA A 137 -6.60 -7.40 12.01
N PRO A 138 -7.24 -6.22 11.93
CA PRO A 138 -6.53 -4.96 11.81
C PRO A 138 -5.47 -4.83 12.91
N LYS A 139 -4.23 -4.49 12.56
CA LYS A 139 -3.15 -4.26 13.53
C LYS A 139 -2.49 -2.90 13.44
N VAL A 140 -2.39 -2.32 12.25
CA VAL A 140 -1.71 -1.04 12.05
C VAL A 140 -2.43 -0.21 11.01
N PHE A 141 -2.70 1.05 11.34
CA PHE A 141 -3.08 2.07 10.38
C PHE A 141 -1.83 2.84 9.96
N LEU A 142 -1.67 3.05 8.65
CA LEU A 142 -0.59 3.83 8.05
C LEU A 142 -1.16 4.80 7.02
N SER A 143 -0.92 6.09 7.24
CA SER A 143 -1.20 7.13 6.25
C SER A 143 0.06 7.86 5.82
N TYR A 144 0.06 8.36 4.60
CA TYR A 144 1.13 9.21 4.08
C TYR A 144 0.61 10.00 2.87
N GLU A 145 1.21 11.16 2.64
CA GLU A 145 1.00 11.94 1.43
C GLU A 145 2.02 11.51 0.38
N ARG A 146 1.54 11.13 -0.80
CA ARG A 146 2.40 10.69 -1.90
C ARG A 146 2.29 11.63 -3.09
N GLU A 147 3.46 12.05 -3.56
CA GLU A 147 3.66 12.63 -4.88
C GLU A 147 4.27 11.57 -5.80
N ALA A 148 3.76 11.45 -7.02
CA ALA A 148 4.21 10.45 -7.97
C ALA A 148 4.53 11.08 -9.33
N PHE A 149 5.63 10.64 -9.92
CA PHE A 149 6.15 11.11 -11.20
C PHE A 149 6.47 9.90 -12.08
N TYR A 150 6.26 10.03 -13.38
CA TYR A 150 6.65 9.04 -14.38
C TYR A 150 7.46 9.70 -15.49
N ALA A 151 8.44 8.99 -16.05
CA ALA A 151 9.27 9.57 -17.10
C ALA A 151 8.47 9.81 -18.39
N LYS A 152 8.83 10.87 -19.11
CA LYS A 152 8.19 11.26 -20.38
C LYS A 152 8.48 10.23 -21.48
N ASP A 153 9.65 9.60 -21.43
CA ASP A 153 10.17 8.64 -22.40
C ASP A 153 9.95 7.16 -22.00
N ASP A 154 9.86 6.86 -20.70
CA ASP A 154 9.51 5.52 -20.19
C ASP A 154 8.55 5.58 -19.00
N VAL A 155 7.26 5.31 -19.26
CA VAL A 155 6.19 5.25 -18.23
C VAL A 155 6.40 4.18 -17.14
N ASN A 156 7.34 3.25 -17.34
CA ASN A 156 7.70 2.24 -16.36
C ASN A 156 8.72 2.77 -15.33
N PHE A 157 9.50 3.79 -15.68
CA PHE A 157 10.34 4.51 -14.73
C PHE A 157 9.50 5.50 -13.94
N ARG A 158 9.51 5.36 -12.62
CA ARG A 158 8.70 6.16 -11.71
C ARG A 158 9.50 6.56 -10.50
N ILE A 159 9.27 7.77 -10.03
CA ILE A 159 9.79 8.30 -8.79
C ILE A 159 8.60 8.71 -7.94
N THR A 160 8.64 8.40 -6.66
CA THR A 160 7.63 8.81 -5.69
C THR A 160 8.28 9.42 -4.45
N PHE A 161 7.59 10.39 -3.87
CA PHE A 161 7.97 11.01 -2.60
C PHE A 161 6.83 10.80 -1.60
N ASP A 162 7.12 10.15 -0.48
CA ASP A 162 6.21 9.98 0.63
C ASP A 162 6.59 10.90 1.79
N GLU A 163 5.62 11.70 2.23
CA GLU A 163 5.73 12.65 3.35
C GLU A 163 4.62 12.40 4.37
N ASN A 164 4.76 13.02 5.54
CA ASN A 164 3.76 12.97 6.62
C ASN A 164 3.31 11.53 6.92
N ILE A 165 4.29 10.62 7.04
CA ILE A 165 4.04 9.19 7.29
C ILE A 165 3.61 9.01 8.74
N LEU A 166 2.31 8.89 8.96
CA LEU A 166 1.71 8.67 10.26
C LEU A 166 1.37 7.20 10.46
N TRP A 167 1.52 6.73 11.69
CA TRP A 167 1.10 5.40 12.09
C TRP A 167 0.33 5.42 13.41
N ARG A 168 -0.52 4.41 13.59
CA ARG A 168 -1.13 4.07 14.88
C ARG A 168 -1.53 2.60 14.92
N ASP A 169 -1.56 2.03 16.11
CA ASP A 169 -2.04 0.68 16.44
C ASP A 169 -3.39 0.69 17.19
N TYR A 170 -3.98 1.87 17.38
CA TYR A 170 -5.32 2.09 17.92
C TYR A 170 -6.20 2.81 16.88
N ASP A 171 -7.53 2.76 17.05
CA ASP A 171 -8.52 3.32 16.12
C ASP A 171 -8.22 2.99 14.64
N LEU A 172 -8.22 1.68 14.34
CA LEU A 172 -7.76 1.09 13.09
C LEU A 172 -8.82 1.09 11.98
N SER A 173 -9.49 2.23 11.81
CA SER A 173 -10.52 2.43 10.78
C SER A 173 -10.04 3.39 9.69
N LEU A 174 -10.38 3.08 8.44
CA LEU A 174 -10.16 4.00 7.30
C LEU A 174 -11.15 5.17 7.30
N CYS A 175 -12.23 5.06 8.08
CA CYS A 175 -13.23 6.11 8.27
C CYS A 175 -12.89 7.04 9.44
N SER A 176 -11.96 6.64 10.30
CA SER A 176 -11.41 7.49 11.35
C SER A 176 -10.40 8.45 10.75
N GLY A 177 -10.39 9.71 11.23
CA GLY A 177 -9.56 10.79 10.71
C GLY A 177 -8.07 10.45 10.57
N ILE A 178 -7.32 11.28 9.86
CA ILE A 178 -5.89 11.10 9.62
C ILE A 178 -5.11 11.71 10.79
N TYR A 179 -4.60 10.85 11.66
CA TYR A 179 -3.82 11.24 12.85
C TYR A 179 -3.02 10.03 13.35
N GLY A 180 -2.07 10.27 14.25
CA GLY A 180 -1.23 9.25 14.86
C GLY A 180 0.15 9.80 15.17
N THR A 181 1.12 8.92 15.30
CA THR A 181 2.52 9.28 15.52
C THR A 181 3.27 9.34 14.18
N SER A 182 4.10 10.36 13.97
CA SER A 182 4.97 10.40 12.80
C SER A 182 6.06 9.33 12.89
N ILE A 183 6.29 8.59 11.80
CA ILE A 183 7.40 7.64 11.69
C ILE A 183 8.72 8.36 11.42
N LEU A 184 8.66 9.42 10.61
CA LEU A 184 9.83 10.14 10.15
C LEU A 184 9.90 11.52 10.83
N PRO A 185 11.10 12.07 11.09
CA PRO A 185 11.25 13.47 11.46
C PRO A 185 10.66 14.38 10.37
N ASP A 186 10.13 15.54 10.76
CA ASP A 186 9.42 16.46 9.85
C ASP A 186 10.25 16.88 8.62
N GLU A 187 11.58 16.89 8.73
CA GLU A 187 12.48 17.28 7.64
C GLU A 187 12.86 16.14 6.68
N LYS A 188 12.30 14.94 6.88
CA LYS A 188 12.63 13.75 6.10
C LYS A 188 11.50 13.34 5.16
N VAL A 189 11.90 12.92 3.97
CA VAL A 189 11.03 12.42 2.89
C VAL A 189 11.54 11.05 2.49
N LEU A 190 10.62 10.09 2.30
CA LEU A 190 10.97 8.80 1.74
C LEU A 190 10.81 8.86 0.21
N MET A 191 11.92 8.76 -0.51
CA MET A 191 11.94 8.64 -1.97
C MET A 191 12.00 7.17 -2.38
N GLU A 192 11.15 6.75 -3.31
CA GLU A 192 11.19 5.44 -4.00
C GLU A 192 11.24 5.63 -5.51
#